data_AF-A0A965YF89-F1
#
_entry.id   AF-A0A965YF89-F1
#
_cell.length_a   1.000
_cell.length_b   1.000
_cell.length_c   1.000
_cell.angle_alpha   90.00
_cell.angle_beta   90.00
_cell.angle_gamma   90.00
#
_symmetry.space_group_name_H-M   'P 1'
#
loop_
_entity.id
_entity.type
_entity.pdbx_description
1 polymer ?
#
loop_
_entity_poly.entity_id
_entity_poly.type
_entity_poly.pdbx_seq_one_letter_code
_entity_poly.pdbx_strand_id
1 'polypeptide(L)'
;MHTLDKGLRSALENTILAARSAAEEAAQIVLEALGVGEKVPFPHLNDAERTLRRKLRSHGRQLGDTQYEDTKQTIGALTEEVAYQHWHRMLFARFLAENDLLMDDDPVSPISLTIEECNDLAPSLGARNGWDLAARYASRMLPQIFLNDSPIFSLEFPIERQKVLEQLVSNIPQEVFHASDSLGWVYQFWQTKRKKDINDSGVKIGARELPAVTQLFTEPYMV
;
A
#
# COMPACT_ATOMS: atom_id res chain seq x y z
N MET A 1 14.35 -21.06 11.49
CA MET A 1 13.26 -20.22 10.95
C MET A 1 11.97 -20.99 11.09
N HIS A 2 10.97 -20.40 11.74
CA HIS A 2 9.65 -21.00 11.94
C HIS A 2 8.72 -20.52 10.81
N THR A 3 7.86 -21.40 10.33
CA THR A 3 6.81 -21.08 9.35
C THR A 3 5.52 -20.72 10.05
N LEU A 4 4.68 -19.89 9.43
CA LEU A 4 3.40 -19.52 10.02
C LEU A 4 2.49 -20.74 10.23
N ASP A 5 2.00 -20.89 11.46
CA ASP A 5 0.97 -21.86 11.76
C ASP A 5 -0.33 -21.52 11.01
N LYS A 6 -1.23 -22.51 10.90
CA LYS A 6 -2.47 -22.35 10.13
C LYS A 6 -3.41 -21.28 10.70
N GLY A 7 -3.43 -21.09 12.02
CA GLY A 7 -4.30 -20.13 12.70
C GLY A 7 -3.87 -18.69 12.41
N LEU A 8 -2.59 -18.40 12.64
CA LEU A 8 -1.94 -17.13 12.33
C LEU A 8 -2.00 -16.82 10.83
N ARG A 9 -1.81 -17.83 9.97
CA ARG A 9 -1.96 -17.69 8.52
C ARG A 9 -3.37 -17.24 8.12
N SER A 10 -4.40 -17.85 8.71
CA SER A 10 -5.81 -17.49 8.45
C SER A 10 -6.14 -16.09 8.99
N ALA A 11 -5.61 -15.72 10.17
CA ALA A 11 -5.77 -14.38 10.73
C ALA A 11 -5.08 -13.32 9.86
N LEU A 12 -3.88 -13.62 9.35
CA LEU A 12 -3.15 -12.77 8.42
C LEU A 12 -3.93 -12.58 7.12
N GLU A 13 -4.46 -13.66 6.52
CA GLU A 13 -5.29 -13.59 5.31
C GLU A 13 -6.46 -12.62 5.48
N ASN A 14 -7.24 -12.79 6.54
CA ASN A 14 -8.38 -11.91 6.85
C ASN A 14 -7.94 -10.44 7.01
N THR A 15 -6.82 -10.21 7.69
CA THR A 15 -6.29 -8.86 7.91
C THR A 15 -5.85 -8.23 6.60
N ILE A 16 -5.14 -8.95 5.74
CA ILE A 16 -4.68 -8.46 4.43
C ILE A 16 -5.87 -8.16 3.50
N LEU A 17 -6.90 -9.00 3.49
CA LEU A 17 -8.12 -8.75 2.70
C LEU A 17 -8.89 -7.51 3.17
N ALA A 18 -9.01 -7.33 4.50
CA ALA A 18 -9.62 -6.15 5.09
C ALA A 18 -8.81 -4.88 4.78
N ALA A 19 -7.48 -4.96 4.94
CA ALA A 19 -6.56 -3.87 4.67
C ALA A 19 -6.59 -3.45 3.20
N ARG A 20 -6.60 -4.41 2.27
CA ARG A 20 -6.74 -4.13 0.84
C ARG A 20 -8.01 -3.35 0.55
N SER A 21 -9.14 -3.79 1.08
CA SER A 21 -10.43 -3.12 0.84
C SER A 21 -10.47 -1.72 1.45
N ALA A 22 -9.96 -1.55 2.67
CA ALA A 22 -9.88 -0.24 3.32
C ALA A 22 -8.92 0.72 2.60
N ALA A 23 -7.78 0.22 2.11
CA ALA A 23 -6.80 1.02 1.39
C ALA A 23 -7.30 1.42 -0.01
N GLU A 24 -7.98 0.52 -0.73
CA GLU A 24 -8.63 0.83 -2.02
C GLU A 24 -9.73 1.89 -1.85
N GLU A 25 -10.56 1.77 -0.81
CA GLU A 25 -11.58 2.78 -0.50
C GLU A 25 -10.96 4.14 -0.18
N ALA A 26 -9.91 4.18 0.65
CA ALA A 26 -9.19 5.40 0.99
C ALA A 26 -8.54 6.04 -0.25
N ALA A 27 -7.90 5.23 -1.08
CA ALA A 27 -7.29 5.64 -2.34
C ALA A 27 -8.33 6.23 -3.30
N GLN A 28 -9.48 5.58 -3.45
CA GLN A 28 -10.56 6.05 -4.31
C GLN A 28 -11.06 7.43 -3.84
N ILE A 29 -11.34 7.60 -2.54
CA ILE A 29 -11.80 8.87 -1.97
C ILE A 29 -10.84 10.02 -2.32
N VAL A 30 -9.54 9.85 -2.13
CA VAL A 30 -8.56 10.92 -2.37
C VAL A 30 -8.36 11.22 -3.85
N LEU A 31 -8.40 10.20 -4.71
CA LEU A 31 -8.27 10.36 -6.16
C LEU A 31 -9.52 11.04 -6.76
N GLU A 32 -10.70 10.71 -6.26
CA GLU A 32 -11.96 11.34 -6.63
C GLU A 32 -12.03 12.79 -6.14
N ALA A 33 -11.59 13.07 -4.91
CA ALA A 33 -11.53 14.43 -4.38
C ALA A 33 -10.63 15.36 -5.23
N LEU A 34 -9.52 14.83 -5.76
CA LEU A 34 -8.65 15.55 -6.71
C LEU A 34 -9.22 15.57 -8.14
N GLY A 35 -10.35 14.91 -8.39
CA GLY A 35 -10.96 14.79 -9.71
C GLY A 35 -10.03 14.14 -10.72
N VAL A 36 -9.22 13.16 -10.31
CA VAL A 36 -8.21 12.52 -11.18
C VAL A 36 -8.87 11.89 -12.41
N GLY A 37 -10.06 11.26 -12.25
CA GLY A 37 -10.81 10.70 -13.37
C GLY A 37 -11.52 11.72 -14.25
N GLU A 38 -11.75 12.94 -13.76
CA GLU A 38 -12.57 13.93 -14.45
C GLU A 38 -11.88 14.57 -15.67
N LYS A 39 -12.65 15.10 -16.60
CA LYS A 39 -12.10 15.85 -17.75
C LYS A 39 -11.38 17.12 -17.31
N VAL A 40 -12.06 17.94 -16.52
CA VAL A 40 -11.59 19.25 -16.07
C VAL A 40 -11.23 19.18 -14.58
N PRO A 41 -10.12 19.79 -14.13
CA PRO A 41 -9.84 19.93 -12.70
C PRO A 41 -10.94 20.73 -12.00
N PHE A 42 -11.29 20.36 -10.77
CA PHE A 42 -12.31 21.08 -10.03
C PHE A 42 -11.91 22.54 -9.74
N PRO A 43 -12.87 23.49 -9.69
CA PRO A 43 -12.57 24.90 -9.50
C PRO A 43 -11.85 25.23 -8.19
N HIS A 44 -12.16 24.50 -7.11
CA HIS A 44 -11.60 24.73 -5.78
C HIS A 44 -10.14 24.25 -5.60
N LEU A 45 -9.61 23.47 -6.55
CA LEU A 45 -8.23 22.97 -6.45
C LEU A 45 -7.23 24.11 -6.63
N ASN A 46 -6.26 24.17 -5.73
CA ASN A 46 -5.11 25.06 -5.80
C ASN A 46 -4.07 24.58 -6.84
N ASP A 47 -3.02 25.37 -7.08
CA ASP A 47 -2.02 25.06 -8.11
C ASP A 47 -1.18 23.80 -7.81
N ALA A 48 -0.90 23.54 -6.53
CA ALA A 48 -0.18 22.34 -6.10
C ALA A 48 -1.04 21.08 -6.34
N GLU A 49 -2.32 21.12 -5.96
CA GLU A 49 -3.29 20.04 -6.19
C GLU A 49 -3.52 19.80 -7.69
N ARG A 50 -3.64 20.86 -8.50
CA ARG A 50 -3.73 20.75 -9.97
C ARG A 50 -2.49 20.09 -10.56
N THR A 51 -1.31 20.39 -10.02
CA THR A 51 -0.05 19.78 -10.45
C THR A 51 0.02 18.31 -10.07
N LEU A 52 -0.32 17.98 -8.82
CA LEU A 52 -0.40 16.61 -8.33
C LEU A 52 -1.39 15.79 -9.16
N ARG A 53 -2.60 16.30 -9.40
CA ARG A 53 -3.62 15.69 -10.25
C ARG A 53 -3.08 15.35 -11.64
N ARG A 54 -2.34 16.26 -12.29
CA ARG A 54 -1.73 16.00 -13.62
C ARG A 54 -0.72 14.85 -13.57
N LYS A 55 0.14 14.83 -12.55
CA LYS A 55 1.12 13.76 -12.32
C LYS A 55 0.41 12.42 -12.11
N LEU A 56 -0.60 12.38 -11.23
CA LEU A 56 -1.40 11.19 -10.95
C LEU A 56 -2.12 10.65 -12.18
N ARG A 57 -2.74 11.53 -12.99
CA ARG A 57 -3.35 11.12 -14.27
C ARG A 57 -2.34 10.48 -15.20
N SER A 58 -1.16 11.08 -15.34
CA SER A 58 -0.07 10.53 -16.16
C SER A 58 0.37 9.16 -15.65
N HIS A 59 0.54 9.03 -14.33
CA HIS A 59 0.94 7.79 -13.69
C HIS A 59 -0.10 6.69 -13.87
N GLY A 60 -1.39 6.98 -13.66
CA GLY A 60 -2.47 6.03 -13.92
C GLY A 60 -2.46 5.49 -15.35
N ARG A 61 -2.23 6.35 -16.36
CA ARG A 61 -2.11 5.90 -17.76
C ARG A 61 -0.92 4.97 -17.99
N GLN A 62 0.21 5.21 -17.31
CA GLN A 62 1.37 4.31 -17.37
C GLN A 62 1.06 2.94 -16.75
N LEU A 63 0.22 2.90 -15.72
CA LEU A 63 -0.24 1.67 -15.07
C LEU A 63 -1.36 0.94 -15.86
N GLY A 64 -1.93 1.57 -16.88
CA GLY A 64 -2.97 0.98 -17.73
C GLY A 64 -4.39 1.53 -17.49
N ASP A 65 -4.54 2.68 -16.85
CA ASP A 65 -5.80 3.43 -16.87
C ASP A 65 -6.06 4.00 -18.27
N THR A 66 -7.29 3.81 -18.76
CA THR A 66 -7.70 4.23 -20.09
C THR A 66 -8.25 5.63 -20.06
N GLN A 67 -7.85 6.46 -21.02
CA GLN A 67 -8.51 7.73 -21.30
C GLN A 67 -9.59 7.52 -22.38
N TYR A 68 -10.82 7.95 -22.08
CA TYR A 68 -11.95 7.91 -23.01
C TYR A 68 -11.91 9.08 -24.00
N GLU A 69 -12.74 9.02 -25.04
CA GLU A 69 -12.87 10.09 -26.06
C GLU A 69 -13.28 11.44 -25.46
N ASP A 70 -14.12 11.41 -24.42
CA ASP A 70 -14.55 12.60 -23.68
C ASP A 70 -13.44 13.15 -22.76
N THR A 71 -12.24 12.57 -22.79
CA THR A 71 -11.04 12.87 -22.00
C THR A 71 -11.12 12.56 -20.51
N LYS A 72 -12.24 11.97 -20.03
CA LYS A 72 -12.26 11.31 -18.73
C LYS A 72 -11.31 10.13 -18.72
N GLN A 73 -10.87 9.74 -17.54
CA GLN A 73 -9.91 8.65 -17.35
C GLN A 73 -10.43 7.70 -16.30
N THR A 74 -10.21 6.39 -16.50
CA THR A 74 -10.33 5.43 -15.39
C THR A 74 -9.28 5.74 -14.32
N ILE A 75 -9.54 5.28 -13.11
CA ILE A 75 -8.62 5.42 -11.98
C ILE A 75 -8.36 4.07 -11.28
N GLY A 76 -8.83 2.96 -11.87
CA GLY A 76 -8.78 1.64 -11.23
C GLY A 76 -7.34 1.17 -11.01
N ALA A 77 -6.49 1.25 -12.03
CA ALA A 77 -5.09 0.83 -11.91
C ALA A 77 -4.32 1.72 -10.92
N LEU A 78 -4.57 3.03 -10.95
CA LEU A 78 -3.99 3.96 -9.99
C LEU A 78 -4.50 3.72 -8.56
N THR A 79 -5.78 3.39 -8.38
CA THR A 79 -6.37 3.10 -7.06
C THR A 79 -5.70 1.88 -6.43
N GLU A 80 -5.54 0.80 -7.21
CA GLU A 80 -4.83 -0.41 -6.75
C GLU A 80 -3.39 -0.11 -6.35
N GLU A 81 -2.65 0.67 -7.15
CA GLU A 81 -1.25 1.02 -6.86
C GLU A 81 -1.14 1.89 -5.59
N VAL A 82 -1.98 2.92 -5.46
CA VAL A 82 -2.02 3.78 -4.26
C VAL A 82 -2.32 2.94 -3.02
N ALA A 83 -3.33 2.08 -3.07
CA ALA A 83 -3.69 1.20 -1.97
C ALA A 83 -2.55 0.26 -1.57
N TYR A 84 -1.94 -0.39 -2.57
CA TYR A 84 -0.82 -1.32 -2.36
C TYR A 84 0.36 -0.61 -1.70
N GLN A 85 0.79 0.53 -2.25
CA GLN A 85 1.99 1.23 -1.81
C GLN A 85 1.82 1.81 -0.41
N HIS A 86 0.67 2.42 -0.08
CA HIS A 86 0.42 2.96 1.25
C HIS A 86 0.34 1.86 2.31
N TRP A 87 -0.38 0.76 2.03
CA TRP A 87 -0.46 -0.37 2.96
C TRP A 87 0.89 -1.07 3.16
N HIS A 88 1.55 -1.47 2.07
CA HIS A 88 2.80 -2.23 2.17
C HIS A 88 3.90 -1.40 2.82
N ARG A 89 3.95 -0.09 2.60
CA ARG A 89 4.92 0.76 3.27
C ARG A 89 4.77 0.73 4.80
N MET A 90 3.54 0.74 5.32
CA MET A 90 3.28 0.59 6.77
C MET A 90 3.61 -0.82 7.25
N LEU A 91 3.22 -1.84 6.50
CA LEU A 91 3.46 -3.23 6.85
C LEU A 91 4.96 -3.56 6.89
N PHE A 92 5.72 -3.11 5.89
CA PHE A 92 7.18 -3.27 5.84
C PHE A 92 7.86 -2.48 6.96
N ALA A 93 7.38 -1.27 7.27
CA ALA A 93 7.88 -0.54 8.43
C ALA A 93 7.69 -1.33 9.72
N ARG A 94 6.55 -2.02 9.89
CA ARG A 94 6.34 -2.93 11.03
C ARG A 94 7.27 -4.14 11.00
N PHE A 95 7.45 -4.81 9.86
CA PHE A 95 8.42 -5.90 9.72
C PHE A 95 9.83 -5.48 10.11
N LEU A 96 10.27 -4.31 9.66
CA LEU A 96 11.58 -3.77 10.00
C LEU A 96 11.67 -3.48 11.51
N ALA A 97 10.67 -2.83 12.09
CA ALA A 97 10.65 -2.50 13.52
C ALA A 97 10.68 -3.75 14.41
N GLU A 98 9.89 -4.77 14.07
CA GLU A 98 9.81 -6.02 14.84
C GLU A 98 11.09 -6.85 14.77
N ASN A 99 11.91 -6.67 13.74
CA ASN A 99 13.17 -7.40 13.60
C ASN A 99 14.40 -6.55 13.95
N ASP A 100 14.22 -5.40 14.62
CA ASP A 100 15.29 -4.46 14.97
C ASP A 100 16.07 -3.92 13.75
N LEU A 101 15.38 -3.81 12.61
CA LEU A 101 15.94 -3.39 11.32
C LEU A 101 15.40 -2.05 10.84
N LEU A 102 14.46 -1.40 11.54
CA LEU A 102 13.97 -0.07 11.15
C LEU A 102 14.96 0.99 11.61
N MET A 103 15.87 1.38 10.72
CA MET A 103 16.93 2.35 11.04
C MET A 103 16.47 3.78 10.79
N ASP A 104 16.87 4.70 11.67
CA ASP A 104 16.74 6.14 11.44
C ASP A 104 17.65 6.64 10.30
N ASP A 105 17.64 7.95 10.04
CA ASP A 105 18.40 8.57 8.96
C ASP A 105 19.76 9.16 9.38
N ASP A 106 20.29 8.79 10.55
CA ASP A 106 21.64 9.18 10.95
C ASP A 106 22.68 8.53 10.02
N PRO A 107 23.48 9.31 9.28
CA PRO A 107 24.43 8.77 8.30
C PRO A 107 25.70 8.20 8.95
N VAL A 108 25.94 8.46 10.23
CA VAL A 108 27.16 8.08 10.97
C VAL A 108 26.89 6.90 11.90
N SER A 109 25.77 6.92 12.63
CA SER A 109 25.45 5.91 13.63
C SER A 109 23.94 5.64 13.66
N PRO A 110 23.41 4.93 12.64
CA PRO A 110 21.99 4.63 12.58
C PRO A 110 21.57 3.76 13.77
N ILE A 111 20.42 4.09 14.35
CA ILE A 111 19.81 3.31 15.44
C ILE A 111 18.51 2.66 14.97
N SER A 112 18.24 1.45 15.48
CA SER A 112 16.97 0.77 15.27
C SER A 112 15.88 1.43 16.11
N LEU A 113 14.72 1.66 15.51
CA LEU A 113 13.56 2.29 16.13
C LEU A 113 12.36 1.34 16.14
N THR A 114 11.63 1.36 17.25
CA THR A 114 10.29 0.81 17.37
C THR A 114 9.24 1.78 16.79
N ILE A 115 8.02 1.29 16.55
CA ILE A 115 6.91 2.16 16.12
C ILE A 115 6.52 3.17 17.22
N GLU A 116 6.68 2.82 18.49
CA GLU A 116 6.41 3.72 19.61
C GLU A 116 7.43 4.87 19.67
N GLU A 117 8.72 4.57 19.52
CA GLU A 117 9.76 5.61 19.41
C GLU A 117 9.54 6.50 18.18
N CYS A 118 9.14 5.91 17.04
CA CYS A 118 8.74 6.69 15.87
C CYS A 118 7.57 7.63 16.18
N ASN A 119 6.62 7.20 17.02
CA ASN A 119 5.47 8.02 17.40
C ASN A 119 5.90 9.21 18.27
N ASP A 120 6.84 9.01 19.18
CA ASP A 120 7.39 10.07 20.04
C ASP A 120 8.23 11.08 19.24
N LEU A 121 8.96 10.60 18.23
CA LEU A 121 9.79 11.44 17.35
C LEU A 121 8.99 12.15 16.25
N ALA A 122 7.81 11.67 15.87
CA ALA A 122 7.06 12.20 14.74
C ALA A 122 6.80 13.73 14.80
N PRO A 123 6.39 14.33 15.95
CA PRO A 123 6.15 15.77 16.03
C PRO A 123 7.40 16.63 15.80
N SER A 124 8.57 16.16 16.24
CA SER A 124 9.83 16.92 16.09
C SER A 124 10.41 16.82 14.67
N LEU A 125 10.11 15.74 13.96
CA LEU A 125 10.60 15.45 12.62
C LEU A 125 9.60 15.80 11.50
N GLY A 126 8.49 16.48 11.82
CA GLY A 126 7.49 16.89 10.84
C GLY A 126 6.78 15.70 10.17
N ALA A 127 6.67 14.58 10.87
CA ALA A 127 5.82 13.46 10.47
C ALA A 127 4.46 13.58 11.16
N ARG A 128 3.43 13.03 10.51
CA ARG A 128 2.05 13.17 11.01
C ARG A 128 1.78 12.31 12.25
N ASN A 129 2.42 11.15 12.31
CA ASN A 129 2.38 10.19 13.41
C ASN A 129 3.54 9.19 13.27
N GLY A 130 3.64 8.25 14.22
CA GLY A 130 4.70 7.23 14.19
C GLY A 130 4.69 6.35 12.94
N TRP A 131 3.52 6.01 12.42
CA TRP A 131 3.38 5.20 11.20
C TRP A 131 3.90 5.93 9.96
N ASP A 132 3.62 7.22 9.84
CA ASP A 132 4.13 8.08 8.76
C ASP A 132 5.66 8.21 8.84
N LEU A 133 6.23 8.38 10.04
CA LEU A 133 7.67 8.44 10.21
C LEU A 133 8.35 7.11 9.87
N ALA A 134 7.86 6.01 10.46
CA ALA A 134 8.38 4.66 10.20
C ALA A 134 8.29 4.29 8.72
N ALA A 135 7.19 4.63 8.06
CA ALA A 135 6.99 4.47 6.62
C ALA A 135 8.03 5.23 5.78
N ARG A 136 8.38 6.47 6.17
CA ARG A 136 9.43 7.27 5.50
C ARG A 136 10.79 6.60 5.62
N TYR A 137 11.15 6.12 6.82
CA TYR A 137 12.40 5.38 7.03
C TYR A 137 12.43 4.09 6.19
N ALA A 138 11.40 3.25 6.30
CA ALA A 138 11.30 2.00 5.55
C ALA A 138 11.42 2.21 4.02
N SER A 139 10.82 3.28 3.49
CA SER A 139 10.87 3.56 2.04
C SER A 139 12.25 3.99 1.56
N ARG A 140 13.03 4.68 2.39
CA ARG A 140 14.42 5.02 2.08
C ARG A 140 15.33 3.80 2.16
N MET A 141 15.06 2.90 3.10
CA MET A 141 15.80 1.64 3.25
C MET A 141 15.51 0.64 2.12
N LEU A 142 14.31 0.69 1.54
CA LEU A 142 13.84 -0.23 0.50
C LEU A 142 13.51 0.50 -0.82
N PRO A 143 14.46 1.23 -1.43
CA PRO A 143 14.20 2.09 -2.60
C PRO A 143 13.83 1.30 -3.86
N GLN A 144 14.14 0.01 -3.90
CA GLN A 144 13.76 -0.90 -4.98
C GLN A 144 12.30 -1.36 -4.89
N ILE A 145 11.68 -1.25 -3.69
CA ILE A 145 10.30 -1.64 -3.43
C ILE A 145 9.40 -0.39 -3.42
N PHE A 146 9.84 0.66 -2.73
CA PHE A 146 9.10 1.91 -2.58
C PHE A 146 9.78 3.04 -3.34
N LEU A 147 9.14 3.49 -4.41
CA LEU A 147 9.63 4.62 -5.21
C LEU A 147 9.30 5.93 -4.49
N ASN A 148 10.24 6.45 -3.69
CA ASN A 148 10.05 7.65 -2.86
C ASN A 148 9.58 8.89 -3.65
N ASP A 149 9.99 9.02 -4.91
CA ASP A 149 9.60 10.15 -5.78
C ASP A 149 8.24 9.96 -6.48
N SER A 150 7.53 8.87 -6.18
CA SER A 150 6.23 8.59 -6.79
C SER A 150 5.18 9.61 -6.33
N PRO A 151 4.36 10.16 -7.24
CA PRO A 151 3.32 11.14 -6.88
C PRO A 151 2.26 10.59 -5.93
N ILE A 152 2.14 9.27 -5.80
CA ILE A 152 1.17 8.62 -4.91
C ILE A 152 1.45 8.90 -3.43
N PHE A 153 2.71 9.16 -3.05
CA PHE A 153 3.07 9.45 -1.66
C PHE A 153 2.82 10.92 -1.28
N SER A 154 2.46 11.76 -2.25
CA SER A 154 1.88 13.09 -1.99
C SER A 154 0.38 13.03 -1.67
N LEU A 155 -0.26 11.87 -1.77
CA LEU A 155 -1.64 11.67 -1.34
C LEU A 155 -1.68 11.44 0.17
N GLU A 156 -2.68 12.04 0.81
CA GLU A 156 -2.96 11.82 2.22
C GLU A 156 -4.34 11.23 2.38
N PHE A 157 -4.41 10.04 2.99
CA PHE A 157 -5.70 9.42 3.30
C PHE A 157 -6.43 10.21 4.40
N PRO A 158 -7.77 10.25 4.35
CA PRO A 158 -8.57 10.81 5.44
C PRO A 158 -8.21 10.13 6.77
N ILE A 159 -8.13 10.91 7.85
CA ILE A 159 -7.67 10.45 9.18
C ILE A 159 -8.44 9.21 9.64
N GLU A 160 -9.76 9.16 9.42
CA GLU A 160 -10.60 8.02 9.79
C GLU A 160 -10.18 6.73 9.07
N ARG A 161 -9.85 6.83 7.77
CA ARG A 161 -9.41 5.70 6.96
C ARG A 161 -7.98 5.28 7.28
N GLN A 162 -7.12 6.27 7.50
CA GLN A 162 -5.74 6.03 7.95
C GLN A 162 -5.72 5.27 9.29
N LYS A 163 -6.55 5.66 10.26
CA LYS A 163 -6.66 4.95 11.55
C LYS A 163 -7.11 3.49 11.42
N VAL A 164 -7.99 3.18 10.47
CA VAL A 164 -8.39 1.79 10.20
C VAL A 164 -7.19 0.97 9.73
N LEU A 165 -6.39 1.50 8.81
CA LEU A 165 -5.16 0.82 8.35
C LEU A 165 -4.16 0.63 9.49
N GLU A 166 -3.96 1.66 10.32
CA GLU A 166 -3.07 1.61 11.49
C GLU A 166 -3.52 0.54 12.50
N GLN A 167 -4.82 0.43 12.77
CA GLN A 167 -5.37 -0.62 13.62
C GLN A 167 -5.17 -2.01 13.02
N LEU A 168 -5.42 -2.17 11.72
CA LEU A 168 -5.24 -3.45 11.04
C LEU A 168 -3.79 -3.95 11.12
N VAL A 169 -2.81 -3.08 10.86
CA VAL A 169 -1.38 -3.47 10.96
C VAL A 169 -0.95 -3.69 12.41
N SER A 170 -1.46 -2.89 13.36
CA SER A 170 -1.12 -3.03 14.78
C SER A 170 -1.66 -4.31 15.41
N ASN A 171 -2.79 -4.81 14.90
CA ASN A 171 -3.44 -6.02 15.41
C ASN A 171 -2.87 -7.32 14.80
N ILE A 172 -1.93 -7.23 13.85
CA ILE A 172 -1.23 -8.41 13.35
C ILE A 172 -0.35 -8.98 14.49
N PRO A 173 -0.47 -10.28 14.84
CA PRO A 173 0.34 -10.88 15.88
C PRO A 173 1.84 -10.77 15.59
N GLN A 174 2.64 -10.53 16.64
CA GLN A 174 4.09 -10.32 16.52
C GLN A 174 4.80 -11.49 15.84
N GLU A 175 4.33 -12.72 16.10
CA GLU A 175 4.86 -13.96 15.55
C GLU A 175 4.84 -13.98 14.01
N VAL A 176 3.91 -13.25 13.40
CA VAL A 176 3.87 -13.08 11.94
C VAL A 176 5.12 -12.36 11.45
N PHE A 177 5.62 -11.36 12.16
CA PHE A 177 6.75 -10.57 11.68
C PHE A 177 8.10 -11.29 11.78
N HIS A 178 8.16 -12.38 12.54
CA HIS A 178 9.37 -13.21 12.72
C HIS A 178 9.37 -14.50 11.89
N ALA A 179 8.23 -14.88 11.30
CA ALA A 179 8.13 -16.07 10.48
C ALA A 179 8.70 -15.86 9.07
N SER A 180 9.38 -16.88 8.55
CA SER A 180 10.16 -16.77 7.30
C SER A 180 9.32 -16.70 6.03
N ASP A 181 8.09 -17.21 6.08
CA ASP A 181 7.16 -17.30 4.95
C ASP A 181 6.09 -16.19 4.96
N SER A 182 6.05 -15.34 5.99
CA SER A 182 5.01 -14.32 6.18
C SER A 182 4.89 -13.33 5.03
N LEU A 183 6.01 -12.82 4.52
CA LEU A 183 5.99 -11.90 3.37
C LEU A 183 5.44 -12.59 2.11
N GLY A 184 5.74 -13.87 1.91
CA GLY A 184 5.16 -14.66 0.82
C GLY A 184 3.63 -14.74 0.92
N TRP A 185 3.12 -15.03 2.12
CA TRP A 185 1.69 -15.05 2.41
C TRP A 185 1.03 -13.68 2.24
N VAL A 186 1.65 -12.59 2.70
CA VAL A 186 1.15 -11.21 2.50
C VAL A 186 0.87 -10.95 1.02
N TYR A 187 1.86 -11.21 0.15
CA TYR A 187 1.71 -10.97 -1.28
C TYR A 187 0.66 -11.88 -1.92
N GLN A 188 0.65 -13.16 -1.53
CA GLN A 188 -0.35 -14.11 -1.98
C GLN A 188 -1.76 -13.64 -1.64
N PHE A 189 -2.02 -13.32 -0.38
CA PHE A 189 -3.31 -12.86 0.11
C PHE A 189 -3.73 -11.54 -0.51
N TRP A 190 -2.80 -10.60 -0.69
CA TRP A 190 -3.11 -9.34 -1.37
C TRP A 190 -3.65 -9.60 -2.77
N GLN A 191 -3.06 -10.52 -3.55
CA GLN A 191 -3.48 -10.80 -4.93
C GLN A 191 -4.79 -11.62 -5.05
N THR A 192 -5.23 -12.29 -3.98
CA THR A 192 -6.45 -13.14 -4.03
C THR A 192 -7.69 -12.39 -4.49
N LYS A 193 -7.91 -11.15 -4.02
CA LYS A 193 -9.07 -10.33 -4.41
C LYS A 193 -9.09 -10.06 -5.91
N ARG A 194 -7.96 -9.58 -6.48
CA ARG A 194 -7.85 -9.31 -7.93
C ARG A 194 -8.06 -10.58 -8.76
N LYS A 195 -7.50 -11.71 -8.32
CA LYS A 195 -7.70 -13.00 -8.97
C LYS A 195 -9.18 -13.40 -8.97
N LYS A 196 -9.86 -13.22 -7.83
CA LYS A 196 -11.29 -13.49 -7.69
C LYS A 196 -12.13 -12.56 -8.58
N ASP A 197 -11.88 -11.26 -8.55
CA ASP A 197 -12.63 -10.28 -9.34
C ASP A 197 -12.51 -10.55 -10.85
N ILE A 198 -11.32 -10.92 -11.33
CA ILE A 198 -11.11 -11.29 -12.73
C ILE A 198 -11.89 -12.57 -13.07
N ASN A 199 -11.79 -13.61 -12.24
CA ASN A 199 -12.51 -14.86 -12.46
C ASN A 199 -14.02 -14.66 -12.46
N ASP A 200 -14.54 -13.90 -11.50
CA ASP A 200 -15.97 -13.63 -11.33
C ASP A 200 -16.52 -12.74 -12.47
N SER A 201 -15.68 -11.86 -13.04
CA SER A 201 -16.08 -10.98 -14.16
C SER A 201 -16.34 -11.74 -15.48
N GLY A 202 -15.83 -12.97 -15.61
CA GLY A 202 -15.95 -13.77 -16.83
C GLY A 202 -15.28 -13.18 -18.07
N VAL A 203 -14.46 -12.13 -17.92
CA VAL A 203 -13.73 -11.52 -19.04
C VAL A 203 -12.70 -12.49 -19.59
N LYS A 204 -12.47 -12.43 -20.90
CA LYS A 204 -11.42 -13.23 -21.52
C LYS A 204 -10.06 -12.78 -20.97
N ILE A 205 -9.32 -13.71 -20.36
CA ILE A 205 -7.98 -13.46 -19.85
C ILE A 205 -7.06 -13.01 -21.00
N GLY A 206 -6.70 -11.73 -21.00
CA GLY A 206 -5.74 -11.12 -21.91
C GLY A 206 -4.43 -10.77 -21.19
N ALA A 207 -3.58 -9.98 -21.85
CA ALA A 207 -2.28 -9.60 -21.30
C ALA A 207 -2.35 -8.83 -19.96
N ARG A 208 -3.47 -8.15 -19.69
CA ARG A 208 -3.69 -7.36 -18.47
C ARG A 208 -4.12 -8.22 -17.28
N GLU A 209 -4.90 -9.26 -17.56
CA GLU A 209 -5.45 -10.18 -16.55
C GLU A 209 -4.49 -11.33 -16.26
N LEU A 210 -3.66 -11.71 -17.25
CA LEU A 210 -2.76 -12.86 -17.19
C LEU A 210 -1.90 -12.87 -15.92
N PRO A 211 -1.17 -11.80 -15.54
CA PRO A 211 -0.30 -11.84 -14.36
C PRO A 211 -1.04 -12.22 -13.06
N ALA A 212 -2.27 -11.73 -12.87
CA ALA A 212 -3.04 -12.00 -11.66
C ALA A 212 -3.56 -13.45 -11.58
N VAL A 213 -3.83 -14.09 -12.72
CA VAL A 213 -4.37 -15.46 -12.77
C VAL A 213 -3.28 -16.52 -12.94
N THR A 214 -2.12 -16.17 -13.50
CA THR A 214 -0.99 -17.09 -13.71
C THR A 214 0.03 -17.08 -12.58
N GLN A 215 -0.09 -16.16 -11.61
CA GLN A 215 0.77 -16.19 -10.42
C GLN A 215 0.39 -17.40 -9.56
N LEU A 216 1.18 -18.47 -9.67
CA LEU A 216 1.09 -19.66 -8.84
C LEU A 216 1.80 -19.35 -7.52
N PHE A 217 1.02 -19.13 -6.46
CA PHE A 217 1.55 -19.13 -5.12
C PHE A 217 1.46 -20.54 -4.53
N THR A 218 2.37 -20.88 -3.62
CA THR A 218 2.43 -22.19 -2.97
C THR A 218 1.10 -22.50 -2.28
N GLU A 219 0.46 -23.61 -2.65
CA GLU A 219 -0.86 -23.93 -2.13
C GLU A 219 -0.80 -24.35 -0.64
N PRO A 220 -1.85 -24.15 0.16
CA PRO A 220 -1.83 -24.44 1.60
C PRO A 220 -1.51 -25.89 1.97
N TYR A 221 -1.67 -26.84 1.05
CA TYR A 221 -1.29 -28.26 1.25
C TYR A 221 0.17 -28.57 0.87
N MET A 222 0.88 -27.62 0.26
CA MET A 222 2.28 -27.75 -0.16
C MET A 222 3.27 -27.21 0.89
N VAL A 223 2.77 -26.63 2.00
CA VAL A 223 3.55 -26.05 3.12
C VAL A 223 3.10 -26.64 4.44
#